data_AF-A0A839WM66-F1
#
_entry.id   AF-A0A839WM66-F1
#
_cell.length_a   1.000
_cell.length_b   1.000
_cell.length_c   1.000
_cell.angle_alpha   90.00
_cell.angle_beta   90.00
_cell.angle_gamma   90.00
#
_symmetry.space_group_name_H-M   'P 1'
#
loop_
_entity.id
_entity.type
_entity.pdbx_description
1 polymer ?
#
loop_
_entity_poly.entity_id
_entity_poly.type
_entity_poly.pdbx_seq_one_letter_code
_entity_poly.pdbx_strand_id
1 'polypeptide(L)'
;MSVSEAQKQGHAKTPEAATFSDFNALLSREFKAKTDQTKAAVEDAVKTLAVQALANSATISDDAYKSIASIIAEIDRKLSEQINLILHHTEFQSLESAWRGLQYLVYNTETDEKLKLRFMDISKNELRRNMKRYKGIAWDQSPLFKKNL
;
A
#
# COMPACT_ATOMS: atom_id res chain seq x y z
N MET A 1 -61.60 -34.59 -8.95
CA MET A 1 -60.71 -33.43 -9.16
C MET A 1 -59.30 -33.96 -8.99
N SER A 2 -58.56 -34.27 -10.07
CA SER A 2 -57.69 -33.31 -10.81
C SER A 2 -56.88 -32.46 -9.81
N VAL A 3 -55.55 -32.52 -9.77
CA VAL A 3 -54.66 -32.13 -10.87
C VAL A 3 -53.32 -32.88 -10.80
N SER A 4 -52.85 -33.34 -11.97
CA SER A 4 -51.49 -33.78 -12.24
C SER A 4 -50.50 -32.61 -12.16
N GLU A 5 -49.41 -32.74 -11.39
CA GLU A 5 -48.25 -31.86 -11.54
C GLU A 5 -47.14 -32.56 -12.32
N ALA A 6 -46.85 -31.96 -13.47
CA ALA A 6 -45.88 -32.39 -14.44
C ALA A 6 -44.45 -32.18 -13.95
N GLN A 7 -43.61 -33.12 -14.39
CA GLN A 7 -42.15 -33.09 -14.40
C GLN A 7 -41.56 -31.71 -14.74
N LYS A 8 -40.60 -31.27 -13.92
CA LYS A 8 -39.41 -30.56 -14.39
C LYS A 8 -38.16 -31.16 -13.74
N GLN A 9 -37.61 -32.18 -14.39
CA GLN A 9 -36.23 -32.60 -14.18
C GLN A 9 -35.32 -31.53 -14.79
N GLY A 10 -34.81 -30.63 -13.95
CA GLY A 10 -33.67 -29.79 -14.30
C GLY A 10 -32.41 -30.66 -14.30
N HIS A 11 -31.94 -31.04 -15.48
CA HIS A 11 -30.59 -31.57 -15.65
C HIS A 11 -29.60 -30.44 -15.32
N ALA A 12 -29.05 -30.46 -14.10
CA ALA A 12 -27.83 -29.75 -13.78
C ALA A 12 -26.68 -30.40 -14.56
N LYS A 13 -26.47 -29.95 -15.81
CA LYS A 13 -25.25 -30.24 -16.55
C LYS A 13 -24.12 -29.48 -15.87
N THR A 14 -23.27 -30.22 -15.19
CA THR A 14 -22.01 -29.77 -14.59
C THR A 14 -21.25 -28.85 -15.55
N PRO A 15 -20.75 -27.67 -15.10
CA PRO A 15 -20.12 -26.68 -15.97
C PRO A 15 -18.81 -27.16 -16.64
N GLU A 16 -18.23 -28.27 -16.20
CA GLU A 16 -17.03 -28.87 -16.81
C GLU A 16 -17.29 -29.59 -18.15
N ALA A 17 -18.51 -30.05 -18.42
CA ALA A 17 -18.81 -30.77 -19.66
C ALA A 17 -19.04 -29.85 -20.87
N ALA A 18 -19.41 -28.58 -20.63
CA ALA A 18 -19.69 -27.61 -21.68
C ALA A 18 -18.40 -27.08 -22.34
N THR A 19 -17.38 -26.78 -21.53
CA THR A 19 -16.10 -26.25 -22.01
C THR A 19 -15.34 -27.26 -22.89
N PHE A 20 -15.40 -28.55 -22.55
CA PHE A 20 -14.74 -29.62 -23.30
C PHE A 20 -15.39 -29.87 -24.67
N SER A 21 -16.72 -29.76 -24.73
CA SER A 21 -17.47 -29.90 -25.99
C SER A 21 -17.17 -28.76 -26.96
N ASP A 22 -17.12 -27.52 -26.46
CA ASP A 22 -16.82 -26.34 -27.28
C ASP A 22 -15.38 -26.37 -27.80
N PHE A 23 -14.43 -26.84 -26.99
CA PHE A 23 -13.04 -27.05 -27.41
C PHE A 23 -12.92 -28.09 -28.53
N ASN A 24 -13.62 -29.22 -28.41
CA ASN A 24 -13.63 -30.26 -29.44
C ASN A 24 -14.27 -29.79 -30.75
N ALA A 25 -15.30 -28.93 -30.67
CA ALA A 25 -15.91 -28.31 -31.84
C ALA A 25 -14.90 -27.42 -32.59
N LEU A 26 -14.10 -26.61 -31.86
CA LEU A 26 -13.03 -25.79 -32.45
C LEU A 26 -11.92 -26.64 -33.09
N LEU A 27 -11.54 -27.75 -32.45
CA LEU A 27 -10.52 -28.68 -32.96
C LEU A 27 -10.93 -29.27 -34.32
N SER A 28 -12.19 -29.73 -34.42
CA SER A 28 -12.73 -30.32 -35.65
C SER A 28 -12.88 -29.32 -36.80
N ARG A 29 -12.99 -28.02 -36.48
CA ARG A 29 -13.10 -26.93 -37.46
C ARG A 29 -11.75 -26.65 -38.13
N GLU A 30 -10.68 -26.60 -37.34
CA GLU A 30 -9.33 -26.26 -37.81
C GLU A 30 -8.56 -27.49 -38.32
N PHE A 31 -8.82 -28.68 -37.76
CA PHE A 31 -8.21 -29.94 -38.19
C PHE A 31 -9.25 -30.86 -38.83
N LYS A 32 -9.36 -30.81 -40.16
CA LYS A 32 -10.26 -31.70 -40.94
C LYS A 32 -9.69 -33.12 -41.05
N ALA A 33 -9.86 -33.92 -40.00
CA ALA A 33 -9.52 -35.34 -39.98
C ALA A 33 -10.56 -36.18 -40.76
N LYS A 34 -10.09 -37.04 -41.68
CA LYS A 34 -10.96 -37.86 -42.56
C LYS A 34 -11.44 -39.18 -41.93
N THR A 35 -10.85 -39.62 -40.82
CA THR A 35 -11.16 -40.89 -40.15
C THR A 35 -11.23 -40.72 -38.63
N ASP A 36 -12.06 -41.52 -37.94
CA ASP A 36 -12.22 -41.37 -36.48
C ASP A 36 -10.94 -41.66 -35.70
N GLN A 37 -10.07 -42.54 -36.23
CA GLN A 37 -8.75 -42.79 -35.66
C GLN A 37 -7.81 -41.58 -35.73
N THR A 38 -7.91 -40.75 -36.77
CA THR A 38 -7.11 -39.53 -36.89
C THR A 38 -7.63 -38.40 -36.00
N LYS A 39 -8.94 -38.34 -35.73
CA LYS A 39 -9.50 -37.41 -34.73
C LYS A 39 -8.95 -37.69 -33.32
N ALA A 40 -8.96 -38.96 -32.91
CA ALA A 40 -8.45 -39.37 -31.61
C ALA A 40 -6.96 -39.05 -31.44
N ALA A 41 -6.15 -39.31 -32.47
CA ALA A 41 -4.71 -39.00 -32.46
C ALA A 41 -4.42 -37.50 -32.40
N VAL A 42 -5.23 -36.67 -33.08
CA VAL A 42 -5.09 -35.20 -33.03
C VAL A 42 -5.50 -34.68 -31.65
N GLU A 43 -6.56 -35.20 -31.05
CA GLU A 43 -6.97 -34.82 -29.69
C GLU A 43 -5.89 -35.13 -28.65
N ASP A 44 -5.27 -36.31 -28.75
CA ASP A 44 -4.19 -36.74 -27.85
C ASP A 44 -2.91 -35.91 -28.03
N ALA A 45 -2.56 -35.59 -29.28
CA ALA A 45 -1.44 -34.71 -29.60
C ALA A 45 -1.64 -33.28 -29.07
N VAL A 46 -2.86 -32.73 -29.21
CA VAL A 46 -3.18 -31.40 -28.68
C VAL A 46 -3.21 -31.39 -27.16
N LYS A 47 -3.73 -32.44 -26.50
CA LYS A 47 -3.65 -32.59 -25.04
C LYS A 47 -2.20 -32.62 -24.55
N THR A 48 -1.36 -33.42 -25.21
CA THR A 48 0.07 -33.52 -24.87
C THR A 48 0.78 -32.19 -25.07
N LEU A 49 0.50 -31.48 -26.16
CA LEU A 49 1.05 -30.15 -26.41
C LEU A 49 0.54 -29.10 -25.42
N ALA A 50 -0.74 -29.15 -25.01
CA ALA A 50 -1.30 -28.25 -24.02
C ALA A 50 -0.68 -28.48 -22.64
N VAL A 51 -0.48 -29.74 -22.23
CA VAL A 51 0.23 -30.10 -20.99
C VAL A 51 1.69 -29.61 -21.05
N GLN A 52 2.38 -29.84 -22.17
CA GLN A 52 3.77 -29.41 -22.33
C GLN A 52 3.91 -27.88 -22.38
N ALA A 53 2.97 -27.18 -23.02
CA ALA A 53 2.93 -25.72 -23.06
C ALA A 53 2.58 -25.12 -21.70
N LEU A 54 1.70 -25.75 -20.92
CA LEU A 54 1.37 -25.33 -19.56
C LEU A 54 2.56 -25.58 -18.60
N ALA A 55 3.27 -26.69 -18.75
CA ALA A 55 4.46 -27.00 -17.97
C ALA A 55 5.65 -26.06 -18.27
N ASN A 56 5.78 -25.61 -19.53
CA ASN A 56 6.82 -24.67 -19.96
C ASN A 56 6.39 -23.19 -19.86
N SER A 57 5.11 -22.93 -19.61
CA SER A 57 4.61 -21.62 -19.23
C SER A 57 5.10 -21.34 -17.82
N ALA A 58 6.23 -20.65 -17.72
CA ALA A 58 6.75 -20.11 -16.46
C ALA A 58 5.78 -19.04 -15.93
N THR A 59 4.61 -19.47 -15.48
CA THR A 59 3.76 -18.68 -14.59
C THR A 59 4.54 -18.61 -13.29
N ILE A 60 5.01 -17.40 -12.95
CA ILE A 60 5.50 -17.11 -11.61
C ILE A 60 4.41 -17.62 -10.67
N SER A 61 4.72 -18.63 -9.85
CA SER A 61 3.70 -19.31 -9.07
C SER A 61 3.00 -18.28 -8.17
N ASP A 62 1.70 -18.45 -7.97
CA ASP A 62 0.93 -17.65 -7.00
C ASP A 62 1.61 -17.66 -5.61
N ASP A 63 2.28 -18.75 -5.27
CA ASP A 63 3.11 -18.90 -4.07
C ASP A 63 4.34 -17.98 -4.05
N ALA A 64 4.97 -17.70 -5.20
CA ALA A 64 6.07 -16.75 -5.29
C ALA A 64 5.59 -15.31 -5.01
N TYR A 65 4.45 -14.91 -5.60
CA TYR A 65 3.86 -13.60 -5.31
C TYR A 65 3.46 -13.46 -3.84
N LYS A 66 2.81 -14.47 -3.25
CA LYS A 66 2.45 -14.49 -1.82
C LYS A 66 3.68 -14.43 -0.92
N SER A 67 4.76 -15.12 -1.30
CA SER A 67 6.02 -15.09 -0.55
C SER A 67 6.66 -13.70 -0.58
N ILE A 68 6.70 -13.05 -1.74
CA ILE A 68 7.20 -11.67 -1.87
C ILE A 68 6.35 -10.71 -1.04
N ALA A 69 5.02 -10.80 -1.13
CA ALA A 69 4.11 -9.97 -0.35
C ALA A 69 4.31 -10.15 1.16
N SER A 70 4.55 -11.39 1.61
CA SER A 70 4.84 -11.70 3.01
C SER A 70 6.16 -11.10 3.48
N ILE A 71 7.20 -11.13 2.63
CA ILE A 71 8.48 -10.49 2.92
C ILE A 71 8.34 -8.97 3.01
N ILE A 72 7.60 -8.34 2.09
CA ILE A 72 7.32 -6.90 2.12
C ILE A 72 6.59 -6.54 3.41
N ALA A 73 5.56 -7.31 3.79
CA ALA A 73 4.82 -7.06 5.03
C ALA A 73 5.71 -7.15 6.29
N GLU A 74 6.64 -8.11 6.34
CA GLU A 74 7.61 -8.19 7.45
C GLU A 74 8.60 -7.03 7.46
N ILE A 75 9.01 -6.53 6.29
CA ILE A 75 9.85 -5.33 6.19
C ILE A 75 9.07 -4.12 6.69
N ASP A 76 7.85 -3.91 6.22
CA ASP A 76 7.00 -2.79 6.60
C ASP A 76 6.69 -2.82 8.11
N ARG A 77 6.48 -4.00 8.68
CA ARG A 77 6.31 -4.18 10.13
C ARG A 77 7.56 -3.70 10.88
N LYS A 78 8.74 -4.17 10.49
CA LYS A 78 10.01 -3.79 11.13
C LYS A 78 10.31 -2.30 10.98
N LEU A 79 10.07 -1.73 9.81
CA LEU A 79 10.24 -0.30 9.57
C LEU A 79 9.27 0.51 10.43
N SER A 80 8.00 0.11 10.48
CA SER A 80 6.98 0.77 11.31
C SER A 80 7.35 0.74 12.79
N GLU A 81 7.81 -0.41 13.29
CA GLU A 81 8.30 -0.53 14.68
C GLU A 81 9.45 0.43 14.97
N GLN A 82 10.46 0.49 14.09
CA GLN A 82 11.60 1.38 14.27
C GLN A 82 11.21 2.86 14.19
N ILE A 83 10.42 3.24 13.19
CA ILE A 83 9.93 4.62 13.03
C ILE A 83 9.09 5.01 14.24
N ASN A 84 8.25 4.10 14.74
CA ASN A 84 7.44 4.35 15.92
C ASN A 84 8.32 4.70 17.14
N LEU A 85 9.41 3.96 17.36
CA LEU A 85 10.37 4.27 18.43
C LEU A 85 11.03 5.65 18.26
N ILE A 86 11.42 6.01 17.02
CA ILE A 86 12.05 7.30 16.73
C ILE A 86 11.05 8.45 16.96
N LEU A 87 9.84 8.34 16.42
CA LEU A 87 8.81 9.38 16.51
C LEU A 87 8.27 9.55 17.94
N HIS A 88 8.26 8.48 18.74
CA HIS A 88 7.81 8.53 20.14
C HIS A 88 8.94 8.85 21.13
N HIS A 89 10.15 9.12 20.64
CA HIS A 89 11.22 9.57 21.51
C HIS A 89 10.90 10.95 22.09
N THR A 90 11.03 11.12 23.40
CA THR A 90 10.61 12.34 24.11
C THR A 90 11.30 13.61 23.62
N GLU A 91 12.58 13.51 23.26
CA GLU A 91 13.32 14.65 22.70
C GLU A 91 12.81 15.04 21.30
N PHE A 92 12.48 14.05 20.48
CA PHE A 92 11.93 14.27 19.15
C PHE A 92 10.55 14.90 19.25
N GLN A 93 9.66 14.36 20.08
CA GLN A 93 8.33 14.92 20.31
C GLN A 93 8.37 16.35 20.88
N SER A 94 9.31 16.63 21.79
CA SER A 94 9.49 17.99 22.31
C SER A 94 9.88 18.97 21.21
N LEU A 95 10.79 18.58 20.31
CA LEU A 95 11.20 19.40 19.19
C LEU A 95 10.07 19.55 18.18
N GLU A 96 9.45 18.44 17.77
CA GLU A 96 8.36 18.40 16.80
C GLU A 96 7.16 19.23 17.26
N SER A 97 6.77 19.15 18.53
CA SER A 97 5.66 19.94 19.08
C SER A 97 5.92 21.45 19.00
N ALA A 98 7.16 21.89 19.26
CA ALA A 98 7.55 23.29 19.11
C ALA A 98 7.48 23.74 17.63
N TRP A 99 7.99 22.93 16.71
CA TRP A 99 7.97 23.25 15.27
C TRP A 99 6.57 23.21 14.67
N ARG A 100 5.73 22.24 15.06
CA ARG A 100 4.32 22.18 14.66
C ARG A 100 3.54 23.36 15.20
N GLY A 101 3.83 23.79 16.44
CA GLY A 101 3.25 25.00 17.01
C GLY A 101 3.63 26.26 16.23
N LEU A 102 4.91 26.40 15.85
CA LEU A 102 5.37 27.50 15.00
C LEU A 102 4.73 27.44 13.61
N GLN A 103 4.67 26.27 12.99
CA GLN A 103 4.02 26.07 11.71
C GLN A 103 2.54 26.46 11.79
N TYR A 104 1.83 26.03 12.84
CA TYR A 104 0.45 26.41 13.07
C TYR A 104 0.29 27.94 13.17
N LEU A 105 1.18 28.62 13.90
CA LEU A 105 1.15 30.09 14.01
C LEU A 105 1.34 30.75 12.64
N VAL A 106 2.30 30.28 11.85
CA VAL A 106 2.60 30.85 10.52
C VAL A 106 1.43 30.62 9.55
N TYR A 107 0.88 29.41 9.50
CA TYR A 107 -0.20 29.08 8.55
C TYR A 107 -1.53 29.77 8.86
N ASN A 108 -1.82 30.02 10.13
CA ASN A 108 -3.07 30.66 10.55
C ASN A 108 -2.95 32.19 10.71
N THR A 109 -1.80 32.77 10.41
CA THR A 109 -1.60 34.22 10.45
C THR A 109 -1.49 34.75 9.02
N GLU A 110 -2.42 35.62 8.63
CA GLU A 110 -2.29 36.39 7.39
C GLU A 110 -1.18 37.44 7.58
N THR A 111 0.04 37.10 7.17
CA THR A 111 1.17 38.04 7.20
C THR A 111 1.06 39.01 6.01
N ASP A 112 0.69 40.26 6.27
CA ASP A 112 0.76 41.37 5.30
C ASP A 112 2.01 42.25 5.58
N GLU A 113 2.17 43.37 4.87
CA GLU A 113 3.29 44.30 5.11
C GLU A 113 3.33 44.87 6.55
N LYS A 114 2.21 44.83 7.27
CA LYS A 114 2.08 45.36 8.63
C LYS A 114 2.40 44.32 9.70
N LEU A 115 2.39 43.02 9.38
CA LEU A 115 2.62 41.95 10.35
C LEU A 115 3.91 41.17 10.05
N LYS A 116 4.86 41.23 10.98
CA LYS A 116 6.15 40.51 10.90
C LYS A 116 6.28 39.52 12.05
N LEU A 117 6.43 38.24 11.72
CA LEU A 117 6.77 37.19 12.68
C LEU A 117 8.29 37.06 12.78
N ARG A 118 8.83 37.14 14.00
CA ARG A 118 10.25 36.88 14.30
C ARG A 118 10.37 35.68 15.22
N PHE A 119 11.16 34.71 14.81
CA PHE A 119 11.47 33.53 15.61
C PHE A 119 12.85 33.66 16.25
N MET A 120 12.95 33.31 17.52
CA MET A 120 14.21 33.25 18.26
C MET A 120 14.31 31.89 18.94
N ASP A 121 15.25 31.08 18.49
CA ASP A 121 15.57 29.81 19.14
C ASP A 121 16.31 30.08 20.47
N ILE A 122 15.68 29.71 21.59
CA ILE A 122 16.26 29.78 22.93
C ILE A 122 15.61 28.76 23.86
N SER A 123 16.42 28.03 24.62
CA SER A 123 15.91 27.11 25.63
C SER A 123 15.40 27.84 26.88
N LYS A 124 14.41 27.27 27.58
CA LYS A 124 13.89 27.80 28.85
C LYS A 124 14.99 28.01 29.91
N ASN A 125 15.96 27.10 29.96
CA ASN A 125 17.08 27.18 30.90
C ASN A 125 18.01 28.35 30.57
N GLU A 126 18.28 28.57 29.30
CA GLU A 126 19.10 29.70 28.85
C GLU A 126 18.40 31.02 29.12
N LEU A 127 17.11 31.14 28.80
CA LEU A 127 16.30 32.31 29.12
C LEU A 127 16.34 32.60 30.63
N ARG A 128 16.11 31.58 31.47
CA ARG A 128 16.16 31.72 32.93
C ARG A 128 17.53 32.17 33.44
N ARG A 129 18.63 31.62 32.89
CA ARG A 129 19.99 32.05 33.25
C ARG A 129 20.25 33.50 32.82
N ASN A 130 19.79 33.88 31.64
CA ASN A 130 19.92 35.24 31.13
C ASN A 130 19.18 36.23 32.03
N MET A 131 17.89 35.97 32.31
CA MET A 131 17.08 36.77 33.23
C MET A 131 17.68 36.82 34.64
N LYS A 132 18.34 35.75 35.11
CA LYS A 132 18.99 35.74 36.43
C LYS A 132 20.25 36.60 36.46
N ARG A 133 20.99 36.65 35.35
CA ARG A 133 22.25 37.41 35.22
C ARG A 133 21.99 38.91 35.06
N TYR A 134 20.97 39.28 34.29
CA TYR A 134 20.63 40.67 33.95
C TYR A 134 19.34 41.11 34.68
N LYS A 135 19.38 41.17 36.03
CA LYS A 135 18.23 41.57 36.85
C LYS A 135 18.24 43.08 37.15
N GLY A 136 17.06 43.62 37.47
CA GLY A 136 16.91 45.02 37.89
C GLY A 136 17.26 45.95 36.74
N ILE A 137 18.08 46.97 37.00
CA ILE A 137 18.42 48.01 36.01
C ILE A 137 19.19 47.46 34.80
N ALA A 138 19.97 46.38 34.97
CA ALA A 138 20.82 45.83 33.91
C ALA A 138 20.10 44.96 32.85
N TRP A 139 18.77 44.88 32.89
CA TRP A 139 17.97 44.02 32.02
C TRP A 139 18.03 44.43 30.54
N ASP A 140 18.12 45.72 30.27
CA ASP A 140 18.26 46.36 28.95
C ASP A 140 19.63 46.05 28.30
N GLN A 141 20.64 45.72 29.10
CA GLN A 141 21.95 45.31 28.61
C GLN A 141 22.03 43.83 28.24
N SER A 142 20.95 43.06 28.44
CA SER A 142 20.93 41.65 28.12
C SER A 142 21.07 41.40 26.60
N PRO A 143 21.81 40.36 26.18
CA PRO A 143 21.88 39.98 24.76
C PRO A 143 20.52 39.70 24.12
N LEU A 144 19.55 39.23 24.91
CA LEU A 144 18.18 38.98 24.43
C LEU A 144 17.43 40.28 24.14
N PHE A 145 17.59 41.30 24.97
CA PHE A 145 16.97 42.61 24.73
C PHE A 145 17.52 43.26 23.46
N LYS A 146 18.85 43.25 23.31
CA LYS A 146 19.53 43.86 22.15
C LYS A 146 19.24 43.17 20.81
N LYS A 147 18.86 41.90 20.82
CA LYS A 147 18.54 41.13 19.61
C LYS A 147 17.11 41.34 19.12
N ASN A 148 16.21 41.85 19.97
CA ASN A 148 14.78 42.01 19.71
C ASN A 148 14.33 43.46 19.51
N LEU A 149 15.20 44.45 19.75
CA LEU A 149 15.05 45.82 19.22
C LEU A 149 15.63 45.90 17.81
#